data_AF-A0A965Q7T1-F1
#
_entry.id   AF-A0A965Q7T1-F1
#
_cell.length_a   1.000
_cell.length_b   1.000
_cell.length_c   1.000
_cell.angle_alpha   90.00
_cell.angle_beta   90.00
_cell.angle_gamma   90.00
#
_symmetry.space_group_name_H-M   'P 1'
#
loop_
_entity.id
_entity.type
_entity.pdbx_description
1 polymer ?
#
loop_
_entity_poly.entity_id
_entity_poly.type
_entity_poly.pdbx_seq_one_letter_code
_entity_poly.pdbx_strand_id
1 'polypeptide(L)'
;MRASSLILTTLLLAACTGGNEAKTTSKNAADQIAESAGPGERFESARGQFAMEFPVYWKGHYRAVERNDSTAGARMAVEFVFTPAAGSGEKESTLFLVRIFSSKAWSQLKGRPGPPIAVEAGSKGDDIYGLSFAGKNPYPAGTAIAAKFDSLMLSVVKGPPTVRLSTK
;
A
#
# COMPACT_ATOMS: atom_id res chain seq x y z
N MET A 1 -15.22 65.72 49.56
CA MET A 1 -15.00 66.35 48.23
C MET A 1 -14.88 65.26 47.19
N ARG A 2 -15.48 65.50 46.01
CA ARG A 2 -15.65 64.59 44.87
C ARG A 2 -14.37 64.45 44.02
N ALA A 3 -14.34 63.37 43.22
CA ALA A 3 -13.76 63.18 41.86
C ALA A 3 -12.91 61.88 41.82
N SER A 4 -13.37 60.76 41.24
CA SER A 4 -13.62 60.43 39.81
C SER A 4 -12.39 59.93 39.04
N SER A 5 -12.44 58.64 38.72
CA SER A 5 -11.94 57.89 37.54
C SER A 5 -10.46 57.87 37.15
N LEU A 6 -9.89 56.65 37.02
CA LEU A 6 -9.48 56.07 35.73
C LEU A 6 -9.06 54.59 35.84
N ILE A 7 -9.50 53.80 34.86
CA ILE A 7 -9.20 52.39 34.58
C ILE A 7 -7.81 52.29 33.92
N LEU A 8 -6.99 51.28 34.24
CA LEU A 8 -6.25 50.53 33.22
C LEU A 8 -5.69 49.18 33.72
N THR A 9 -6.00 48.16 32.94
CA THR A 9 -5.58 46.76 33.05
C THR A 9 -4.20 46.56 32.42
N THR A 10 -3.31 45.79 33.04
CA THR A 10 -2.34 44.97 32.28
C THR A 10 -1.85 43.76 33.09
N LEU A 11 -2.21 42.58 32.59
CA LEU A 11 -1.56 41.31 32.88
C LEU A 11 -0.12 41.33 32.34
N LEU A 12 0.87 41.01 33.17
CA LEU A 12 2.12 40.39 32.76
C LEU A 12 2.32 39.15 33.62
N LEU A 13 2.04 37.98 33.05
CA LEU A 13 2.44 36.70 33.62
C LEU A 13 3.85 36.35 33.11
N ALA A 14 4.67 36.00 34.08
CA ALA A 14 6.08 35.71 33.98
C ALA A 14 6.39 34.50 33.11
N ALA A 15 7.54 34.56 32.46
CA ALA A 15 8.22 33.43 31.87
C ALA A 15 8.77 32.49 32.96
N CYS A 16 8.48 31.19 32.85
CA CYS A 16 9.36 30.13 33.33
C CYS A 16 9.47 29.05 32.26
N THR A 17 10.68 28.99 31.71
CA THR A 17 11.24 27.97 30.83
C THR A 17 11.19 26.59 31.49
N GLY A 18 10.77 25.55 30.77
CA GLY A 18 10.89 24.18 31.25
C GLY A 18 10.36 23.13 30.27
N GLY A 19 11.29 22.38 29.67
CA GLY A 19 11.06 20.99 29.25
C GLY A 19 10.18 20.77 28.02
N ASN A 20 10.77 20.93 26.84
CA ASN A 20 10.20 20.46 25.59
C ASN A 20 10.37 18.93 25.49
N GLU A 21 9.45 18.16 26.07
CA GLU A 21 9.26 16.74 25.74
C GLU A 21 8.03 16.59 24.83
N ALA A 22 8.22 16.93 23.56
CA ALA A 22 7.34 16.44 22.51
C ALA A 22 7.49 14.91 22.46
N LYS A 23 6.59 14.22 23.17
CA LYS A 23 6.37 12.79 23.06
C LYS A 23 5.89 12.49 21.64
N THR A 24 6.83 12.31 20.72
CA THR A 24 6.59 11.74 19.40
C THR A 24 6.06 10.33 19.61
N THR A 25 4.75 10.25 19.75
CA THR A 25 4.03 8.98 19.77
C THR A 25 4.17 8.46 18.35
N SER A 26 5.12 7.54 18.16
CA SER A 26 5.26 6.78 16.92
C SER A 26 3.90 6.16 16.63
N LYS A 27 3.18 6.73 15.66
CA LYS A 27 1.91 6.21 15.16
C LYS A 27 2.25 4.87 14.54
N ASN A 28 2.04 3.79 15.30
CA ASN A 28 2.37 2.44 14.88
C ASN A 28 1.69 2.18 13.53
N ALA A 29 2.32 1.38 12.66
CA ALA A 29 1.75 1.03 11.36
C ALA A 29 0.29 0.54 11.46
N ALA A 30 -0.08 -0.07 12.59
CA ALA A 30 -1.46 -0.46 12.92
C ALA A 30 -2.45 0.72 13.03
N ASP A 31 -2.05 1.86 13.58
CA ASP A 31 -2.91 3.04 13.73
C ASP A 31 -3.10 3.81 12.42
N GLN A 32 -2.15 3.69 11.49
CA GLN A 32 -2.29 4.23 10.13
C GLN A 32 -3.23 3.36 9.26
N ILE A 33 -3.29 2.06 9.54
CA ILE A 33 -4.23 1.14 8.87
C ILE A 33 -5.68 1.42 9.33
N ALA A 34 -5.88 1.82 10.59
CA ALA A 34 -7.21 2.11 11.15
C ALA A 34 -7.86 3.41 10.64
N GLU A 35 -7.07 4.38 10.15
CA GLU A 35 -7.56 5.70 9.70
C GLU A 35 -8.12 5.70 8.26
N SER A 36 -8.28 4.52 7.64
CA SER A 36 -8.61 4.33 6.22
C SER A 36 -10.08 4.06 5.93
N ALA A 37 -11.01 4.61 6.72
CA ALA A 37 -12.46 4.38 6.58
C ALA A 37 -13.14 5.19 5.45
N GLY A 38 -12.43 5.41 4.33
CA GLY A 38 -12.98 5.93 3.08
C GLY A 38 -13.15 4.80 2.05
N PRO A 39 -13.96 4.99 0.99
CA PRO A 39 -14.01 4.02 -0.10
C PRO A 39 -12.60 3.85 -0.64
N GLY A 40 -12.13 2.61 -0.63
CA GLY A 40 -10.79 2.26 -1.12
C GLY A 40 -10.57 2.69 -2.56
N GLU A 41 -9.32 2.75 -2.96
CA GLU A 41 -8.97 2.92 -4.37
C GLU A 41 -9.27 1.62 -5.13
N ARG A 42 -9.98 1.72 -6.24
CA ARG A 42 -10.29 0.59 -7.11
C ARG A 42 -9.44 0.63 -8.37
N PHE A 43 -8.66 -0.42 -8.58
CA PHE A 43 -7.97 -0.67 -9.84
C PHE A 43 -8.79 -1.66 -10.69
N GLU A 44 -8.87 -1.43 -12.01
CA GLU A 44 -9.50 -2.36 -12.96
C GLU A 44 -8.53 -2.69 -14.09
N SER A 45 -8.33 -3.99 -14.36
CA SER A 45 -7.61 -4.47 -15.53
C SER A 45 -8.61 -4.97 -16.57
N ALA A 46 -8.78 -4.23 -17.66
CA ALA A 46 -9.65 -4.66 -18.76
C ALA A 46 -9.13 -5.94 -19.43
N ARG A 47 -7.81 -6.03 -19.61
CA ARG A 47 -7.15 -7.17 -20.27
C ARG A 47 -7.06 -8.39 -19.36
N GLY A 48 -6.83 -8.17 -18.07
CA GLY A 48 -6.83 -9.21 -17.04
C GLY A 48 -8.22 -9.62 -16.57
N GLN A 49 -9.25 -8.83 -16.87
CA GLN A 49 -10.65 -9.04 -16.45
C GLN A 49 -10.84 -9.20 -14.94
N PHE A 50 -10.12 -8.39 -14.14
CA PHE A 50 -10.26 -8.36 -12.69
C PHE A 50 -10.22 -6.93 -12.18
N ALA A 51 -10.67 -6.75 -10.94
CA ALA A 51 -10.47 -5.52 -10.19
C ALA A 51 -9.87 -5.80 -8.82
N MET A 52 -9.21 -4.80 -8.26
CA MET A 52 -8.64 -4.84 -6.92
C MET A 52 -9.08 -3.62 -6.13
N GLU A 53 -9.41 -3.85 -4.87
CA GLU A 53 -9.72 -2.79 -3.91
C GLU A 53 -8.55 -2.62 -2.95
N PHE A 54 -8.00 -1.41 -2.92
CA PHE A 54 -6.90 -1.02 -2.06
C PHE A 54 -7.36 0.00 -1.02
N PRO A 55 -6.77 0.02 0.19
CA PRO A 55 -6.97 1.12 1.12
C PRO A 55 -6.58 2.47 0.52
N VAL A 56 -7.21 3.56 0.99
CA VAL A 56 -7.03 4.92 0.44
C VAL A 56 -5.58 5.41 0.40
N TYR A 57 -4.71 4.93 1.30
CA TYR A 57 -3.29 5.31 1.35
C TYR A 57 -2.44 4.74 0.21
N TRP A 58 -3.00 3.93 -0.69
CA TRP A 58 -2.37 3.51 -1.94
C TRP A 58 -2.34 4.62 -2.99
N LYS A 59 -3.27 5.58 -2.90
CA LYS A 59 -3.44 6.62 -3.92
C LYS A 59 -2.17 7.43 -4.14
N GLY A 60 -1.72 7.45 -5.40
CA GLY A 60 -0.52 8.18 -5.83
C GLY A 60 0.81 7.49 -5.44
N HIS A 61 0.77 6.29 -4.89
CA HIS A 61 1.95 5.54 -4.47
C HIS A 61 2.21 4.28 -5.29
N TYR A 62 1.41 4.03 -6.33
CA TYR A 62 1.69 3.00 -7.30
C TYR A 62 1.21 3.38 -8.69
N ARG A 63 1.70 2.62 -9.67
CA ARG A 63 1.07 2.46 -10.98
C ARG A 63 0.97 0.98 -11.31
N ALA A 64 0.05 0.63 -12.20
CA ALA A 64 -0.08 -0.74 -12.71
C ALA A 64 0.43 -0.82 -14.16
N VAL A 65 1.15 -1.89 -14.48
CA VAL A 65 1.67 -2.18 -15.82
C VAL A 65 1.20 -3.56 -16.26
N GLU A 66 0.39 -3.61 -17.30
CA GLU A 66 -0.05 -4.88 -17.90
C GLU A 66 0.96 -5.36 -18.94
N ARG A 67 1.41 -6.60 -18.85
CA ARG A 67 2.38 -7.18 -19.78
C ARG A 67 2.14 -8.65 -20.06
N ASN A 68 2.63 -9.11 -21.21
CA ASN A 68 2.83 -10.54 -21.43
C ASN A 68 3.81 -11.06 -20.38
N ASP A 69 3.49 -12.20 -19.80
CA ASP A 69 4.34 -12.91 -18.86
C ASP A 69 4.15 -14.40 -19.13
N SER A 70 5.24 -15.13 -19.22
CA SER A 70 5.27 -16.59 -19.43
C SER A 70 5.80 -17.34 -18.20
N THR A 71 6.07 -16.61 -17.11
CA THR A 71 6.57 -17.18 -15.85
C THR A 71 5.65 -18.30 -15.39
N ALA A 72 6.19 -19.52 -15.30
CA ALA A 72 5.48 -20.70 -14.83
C ALA A 72 4.14 -20.99 -15.55
N GLY A 73 4.03 -20.64 -16.83
CA GLY A 73 2.82 -20.87 -17.62
C GLY A 73 1.72 -19.83 -17.40
N ALA A 74 2.03 -18.70 -16.76
CA ALA A 74 1.17 -17.52 -16.84
C ALA A 74 1.00 -17.11 -18.32
N ARG A 75 -0.13 -16.51 -18.65
CA ARG A 75 -0.37 -15.89 -19.97
C ARG A 75 -0.10 -14.39 -19.96
N MET A 76 -0.23 -13.75 -18.81
CA MET A 76 0.05 -12.34 -18.59
C MET A 76 0.26 -12.04 -17.11
N ALA A 77 0.81 -10.87 -16.84
CA ALA A 77 0.90 -10.30 -15.51
C ALA A 77 0.46 -8.84 -15.52
N VAL A 78 -0.13 -8.41 -14.40
CA VAL A 78 -0.31 -7.00 -14.06
C VAL A 78 0.63 -6.71 -12.90
N GLU A 79 1.61 -5.86 -13.15
CA GLU A 79 2.65 -5.50 -12.20
C GLU A 79 2.29 -4.18 -11.50
N PHE A 80 2.22 -4.22 -10.18
CA PHE A 80 2.00 -3.05 -9.35
C PHE A 80 3.37 -2.52 -8.92
N VAL A 81 3.72 -1.35 -9.44
CA VAL A 81 5.03 -0.72 -9.21
C VAL A 81 4.84 0.43 -8.23
N PHE A 82 5.60 0.41 -7.14
CA PHE A 82 5.66 1.53 -6.19
C PHE A 82 6.23 2.77 -6.87
N THR A 83 5.53 3.90 -6.69
CA THR A 83 5.94 5.21 -7.19
C THR A 83 6.34 6.09 -6.01
N PRO A 84 7.64 6.35 -5.82
CA PRO A 84 8.11 7.31 -4.82
C PRO A 84 7.56 8.71 -5.07
N ALA A 85 7.63 9.57 -4.06
CA ALA A 85 7.21 10.97 -4.20
C ALA A 85 7.99 11.68 -5.31
N ALA A 86 7.31 12.50 -6.10
CA ALA A 86 7.94 13.26 -7.16
C ALA A 86 9.08 14.13 -6.61
N GLY A 87 10.25 14.05 -7.25
CA GLY A 87 11.45 14.80 -6.83
C GLY A 87 12.25 14.17 -5.69
N SER A 88 11.89 13.00 -5.17
CA SER A 88 12.68 12.31 -4.12
C SER A 88 14.01 11.74 -4.61
N GLY A 89 14.17 11.54 -5.93
CA GLY A 89 15.33 10.86 -6.52
C GLY A 89 15.35 9.35 -6.31
N GLU A 90 14.35 8.81 -5.59
CA GLU A 90 14.24 7.39 -5.28
C GLU A 90 13.75 6.60 -6.49
N LYS A 91 14.26 5.37 -6.65
CA LYS A 91 13.88 4.50 -7.76
C LYS A 91 12.56 3.82 -7.48
N GLU A 92 11.80 3.59 -8.53
CA GLU A 92 10.59 2.77 -8.48
C GLU A 92 10.94 1.30 -8.30
N SER A 93 10.02 0.53 -7.72
CA SER A 93 10.20 -0.91 -7.55
C SER A 93 8.89 -1.67 -7.52
N THR A 94 8.92 -2.92 -7.99
CA THR A 94 7.77 -3.81 -7.96
C THR A 94 7.32 -4.05 -6.53
N LEU A 95 6.03 -3.85 -6.25
CA LEU A 95 5.38 -4.31 -5.03
C LEU A 95 5.02 -5.79 -5.20
N PHE A 96 4.11 -6.06 -6.12
CA PHE A 96 3.64 -7.41 -6.42
C PHE A 96 3.13 -7.50 -7.87
N LEU A 97 2.87 -8.72 -8.32
CA LEU A 97 2.24 -9.02 -9.59
C LEU A 97 0.98 -9.83 -9.36
N VAL A 98 -0.06 -9.55 -10.15
CA VAL A 98 -1.16 -10.48 -10.40
C VAL A 98 -0.83 -11.23 -11.69
N ARG A 99 -0.50 -12.50 -11.57
CA ARG A 99 -0.29 -13.40 -12.70
C ARG A 99 -1.56 -14.16 -13.01
N ILE A 100 -1.87 -14.29 -14.29
CA ILE A 100 -3.05 -15.03 -14.74
C ILE A 100 -2.59 -16.33 -15.39
N PHE A 101 -3.04 -17.45 -14.85
CA PHE A 101 -2.74 -18.80 -15.29
C PHE A 101 -4.00 -19.46 -15.82
N SER A 102 -3.87 -20.43 -16.73
CA SER A 102 -4.96 -21.38 -16.95
C SER A 102 -5.06 -22.37 -15.78
N SER A 103 -6.21 -23.00 -15.57
CA SER A 103 -6.39 -24.03 -14.52
C SER A 103 -5.37 -25.17 -14.67
N LYS A 104 -5.04 -25.52 -15.92
CA LYS A 104 -4.01 -26.51 -16.25
C LYS A 104 -2.62 -26.06 -15.80
N ALA A 105 -2.22 -24.83 -16.16
CA ALA A 105 -0.92 -24.29 -15.78
C ALA A 105 -0.81 -24.15 -14.25
N TRP A 106 -1.88 -23.70 -13.59
CA TRP A 106 -1.96 -23.60 -12.14
C TRP A 106 -1.82 -24.95 -11.43
N SER A 107 -2.49 -25.99 -11.93
CA SER A 107 -2.38 -27.34 -11.36
C SER A 107 -0.96 -27.89 -11.46
N GLN A 108 -0.28 -27.64 -12.58
CA GLN A 108 1.13 -28.00 -12.75
C GLN A 108 2.04 -27.19 -11.82
N LEU A 109 1.74 -25.90 -11.62
CA LEU A 109 2.49 -25.02 -10.73
C LEU A 109 2.44 -25.51 -9.28
N LYS A 110 1.25 -25.86 -8.78
CA LYS A 110 1.06 -26.38 -7.41
C LYS A 110 1.81 -27.69 -7.14
N GLY A 111 2.06 -28.49 -8.17
CA GLY A 111 2.81 -29.74 -8.07
C GLY A 111 4.33 -29.59 -8.10
N ARG A 112 4.86 -28.37 -8.30
CA ARG A 112 6.33 -28.16 -8.36
C ARG A 112 6.95 -28.14 -6.96
N PRO A 113 8.11 -28.78 -6.77
CA PRO A 113 8.87 -28.63 -5.54
C PRO A 113 9.46 -27.22 -5.43
N GLY A 114 9.57 -26.72 -4.19
CA GLY A 114 10.17 -25.43 -3.87
C GLY A 114 9.17 -24.38 -3.37
N PRO A 115 9.62 -23.14 -3.13
CA PRO A 115 8.75 -22.06 -2.69
C PRO A 115 7.66 -21.75 -3.73
N PRO A 116 6.44 -21.38 -3.28
CA PRO A 116 5.38 -21.02 -4.21
C PRO A 116 5.76 -19.78 -5.02
N ILE A 117 5.60 -19.86 -6.34
CA ILE A 117 5.81 -18.72 -7.26
C ILE A 117 4.68 -17.71 -7.13
N ALA A 118 3.48 -18.17 -6.79
CA ALA A 118 2.31 -17.35 -6.56
C ALA A 118 1.38 -18.00 -5.52
N VAL A 119 0.57 -17.18 -4.86
CA VAL A 119 -0.52 -17.60 -3.97
C VAL A 119 -1.85 -17.35 -4.69
N GLU A 120 -2.77 -18.31 -4.65
CA GLU A 120 -4.09 -18.14 -5.27
C GLU A 120 -4.84 -16.97 -4.63
N ALA A 121 -5.35 -16.05 -5.44
CA ALA A 121 -6.16 -14.92 -5.00
C ALA A 121 -7.61 -14.98 -5.51
N GLY A 122 -7.87 -15.80 -6.54
CA GLY A 122 -9.21 -16.02 -7.07
C GLY A 122 -9.18 -16.76 -8.40
N SER A 123 -10.36 -17.07 -8.94
CA SER A 123 -10.53 -17.75 -10.22
C SER A 123 -11.78 -17.31 -10.96
N LYS A 124 -11.73 -17.31 -12.30
CA LYS A 124 -12.88 -17.02 -13.18
C LYS A 124 -12.78 -17.87 -14.45
N GLY A 125 -13.75 -18.76 -14.66
CA GLY A 125 -13.69 -19.68 -15.79
C GLY A 125 -12.43 -20.54 -15.72
N ASP A 126 -11.62 -20.53 -16.78
CA ASP A 126 -10.32 -21.22 -16.80
C ASP A 126 -9.16 -20.38 -16.25
N ASP A 127 -9.39 -19.09 -15.94
CA ASP A 127 -8.34 -18.21 -15.43
C ASP A 127 -8.21 -18.33 -13.90
N ILE A 128 -6.98 -18.54 -13.43
CA ILE A 128 -6.57 -18.49 -12.03
C ILE A 128 -5.68 -17.27 -11.82
N TYR A 129 -6.03 -16.44 -10.84
CA TYR A 129 -5.31 -15.22 -10.48
C TYR A 129 -4.37 -15.53 -9.31
N GLY A 130 -3.07 -15.49 -9.56
CA GLY A 130 -2.03 -15.71 -8.56
C GLY A 130 -1.30 -14.42 -8.18
N LEU A 131 -1.15 -14.16 -6.88
CA LEU A 131 -0.33 -13.08 -6.35
C LEU A 131 1.12 -13.53 -6.19
N SER A 132 2.04 -12.79 -6.79
CA SER A 132 3.49 -12.97 -6.63
C SER A 132 4.11 -11.72 -6.04
N PHE A 133 4.91 -11.87 -5.00
CA PHE A 133 5.52 -10.75 -4.29
C PHE A 133 6.96 -10.52 -4.74
N ALA A 134 7.36 -9.25 -4.86
CA ALA A 134 8.77 -8.92 -4.91
C ALA A 134 9.40 -9.30 -3.57
N GLY A 135 10.56 -9.97 -3.61
CA GLY A 135 11.16 -10.62 -2.44
C GLY A 135 11.36 -9.69 -1.24
N LYS A 136 12.47 -8.94 -1.23
CA LYS A 136 12.80 -8.02 -0.13
C LYS A 136 12.51 -6.57 -0.50
N ASN A 137 12.25 -5.74 0.51
CA ASN A 137 12.20 -4.29 0.36
C ASN A 137 13.53 -3.78 -0.23
N PRO A 138 13.51 -3.06 -1.37
CA PRO A 138 14.71 -2.60 -2.05
C PRO A 138 15.33 -1.34 -1.41
N TYR A 139 14.59 -0.66 -0.52
CA TYR A 139 15.01 0.61 0.07
C TYR A 139 15.82 0.43 1.35
N PRO A 140 16.69 1.39 1.71
CA PRO A 140 17.46 1.31 2.95
C PRO A 140 16.57 1.25 4.18
N ALA A 141 16.86 0.32 5.09
CA ALA A 141 16.10 0.14 6.32
C ALA A 141 16.11 1.42 7.18
N GLY A 142 15.00 1.70 7.86
CA GLY A 142 14.84 2.89 8.70
C GLY A 142 14.51 4.19 7.94
N THR A 143 14.41 4.16 6.61
CA THR A 143 13.98 5.31 5.81
C THR A 143 12.46 5.40 5.70
N ALA A 144 11.94 6.60 5.48
CA ALA A 144 10.51 6.83 5.27
C ALA A 144 9.98 6.08 4.04
N ILE A 145 10.79 5.97 2.98
CA ILE A 145 10.42 5.24 1.76
C ILE A 145 10.35 3.73 2.00
N ALA A 146 11.28 3.16 2.77
CA ALA A 146 11.20 1.76 3.17
C ALA A 146 9.93 1.48 3.98
N ALA A 147 9.62 2.32 4.98
CA ALA A 147 8.41 2.18 5.78
C ALA A 147 7.13 2.29 4.94
N LYS A 148 7.10 3.20 3.94
CA LYS A 148 5.96 3.33 3.03
C LYS A 148 5.81 2.10 2.13
N PHE A 149 6.89 1.61 1.54
CA PHE A 149 6.88 0.38 0.74
C PHE A 149 6.38 -0.81 1.56
N ASP A 150 6.90 -0.98 2.78
CA ASP A 150 6.47 -2.05 3.69
C ASP A 150 4.99 -1.92 4.07
N SER A 151 4.50 -0.70 4.32
CA SER A 151 3.08 -0.48 4.64
C SER A 151 2.16 -0.89 3.50
N LEU A 152 2.54 -0.62 2.25
CA LEU A 152 1.77 -1.06 1.08
C LEU A 152 1.81 -2.59 0.98
N MET A 153 2.99 -3.19 1.02
CA MET A 153 3.16 -4.65 0.93
C MET A 153 2.42 -5.39 2.05
N LEU A 154 2.50 -4.90 3.29
CA LEU A 154 1.85 -5.50 4.44
C LEU A 154 0.34 -5.52 4.29
N SER A 155 -0.24 -4.50 3.65
CA SER A 155 -1.66 -4.45 3.36
C SER A 155 -2.12 -5.43 2.31
N VAL A 156 -1.21 -5.96 1.49
CA VAL A 156 -1.48 -7.05 0.55
C VAL A 156 -1.28 -8.40 1.22
N VAL A 157 -0.39 -8.51 2.20
CA VAL A 157 -0.10 -9.78 2.87
C VAL A 157 -1.09 -10.08 4.01
N LYS A 158 -1.42 -9.09 4.86
CA LYS A 158 -2.26 -9.30 6.07
C LYS A 158 -3.74 -9.48 5.78
N GLY A 159 -4.19 -9.02 4.63
CA GLY A 159 -5.51 -9.27 4.09
C GLY A 159 -5.39 -8.93 2.63
N PRO A 160 -5.28 -9.93 1.72
CA PRO A 160 -5.08 -9.62 0.32
C PRO A 160 -6.11 -8.58 -0.11
N PRO A 161 -5.71 -7.51 -0.85
CA PRO A 161 -6.67 -6.68 -1.55
C PRO A 161 -7.65 -7.64 -2.17
N THR A 162 -8.92 -7.44 -1.85
CA THR A 162 -9.94 -8.36 -2.33
C THR A 162 -9.88 -8.23 -3.83
N VAL A 163 -9.36 -9.27 -4.50
CA VAL A 163 -9.41 -9.37 -5.95
C VAL A 163 -10.89 -9.63 -6.23
N ARG A 164 -11.64 -8.54 -6.37
CA ARG A 164 -13.03 -8.61 -6.74
C ARG A 164 -13.06 -8.81 -8.24
N LEU A 165 -13.39 -10.03 -8.62
CA LEU A 165 -13.66 -10.39 -10.00
C LEU A 165 -15.00 -9.74 -10.38
N SER A 166 -14.95 -8.49 -10.86
CA SER A 166 -16.11 -7.87 -11.48
C SER A 166 -16.16 -8.30 -12.94
N THR A 167 -17.15 -9.12 -13.25
CA THR A 167 -17.53 -9.45 -14.62
C THR A 167 -18.55 -8.42 -15.07
N LYS A 168 -18.24 -7.64 -16.11
CA LYS A 168 -19.31 -7.10 -16.96
C LYS A 168 -19.92 -8.24 -17.75
#